data_AF-A0A964S0G2-F1
#
_entry.id   AF-A0A964S0G2-F1
#
_cell.length_a   1.000
_cell.length_b   1.000
_cell.length_c   1.000
_cell.angle_alpha   90.00
_cell.angle_beta   90.00
_cell.angle_gamma   90.00
#
_symmetry.space_group_name_H-M   'P 1'
#
loop_
_entity.id
_entity.type
_entity.pdbx_description
1 polymer ?
#
loop_
_entity_poly.entity_id
_entity_poly.type
_entity_poly.pdbx_seq_one_letter_code
_entity_poly.pdbx_strand_id
1 'polypeptide(L)' 'MDIMIKEQDFIKKGAMQKDFFQMNEEEKKDWRKNIAEKTKATLFAKGQPLVYRKEGKMIAEYADGRIIEV' A
#
# COMPACT_ATOMS: atom_id res chain seq x y z
N MET A 1 -11.79 -19.41 -16.64
CA MET A 1 -10.79 -19.91 -15.68
C MET A 1 -11.08 -19.23 -14.36
N ASP A 2 -11.77 -19.92 -13.46
CA ASP A 2 -11.98 -19.42 -12.09
C ASP A 2 -10.68 -19.63 -11.30
N ILE A 3 -10.03 -18.52 -10.96
CA ILE A 3 -8.86 -18.57 -10.08
C ILE A 3 -9.42 -18.68 -8.65
N MET A 4 -9.51 -19.90 -8.13
CA MET A 4 -9.74 -20.12 -6.70
C MET A 4 -8.47 -19.71 -5.95
N ILE A 5 -8.42 -18.46 -5.49
CA ILE A 5 -7.36 -17.98 -4.60
C ILE A 5 -7.71 -18.43 -3.18
N LYS A 6 -6.85 -19.21 -2.54
CA LYS A 6 -7.08 -19.71 -1.17
C LYS A 6 -6.56 -18.68 -0.16
N GLU A 7 -7.15 -18.62 1.02
CA GLU A 7 -6.77 -17.71 2.12
C GLU A 7 -5.26 -17.76 2.43
N GLN A 8 -4.70 -18.97 2.46
CA GLN A 8 -3.27 -19.22 2.61
C GLN A 8 -2.37 -18.54 1.56
N ASP A 9 -2.89 -18.23 0.36
CA ASP A 9 -2.15 -17.56 -0.72
C ASP A 9 -2.04 -16.04 -0.48
N PHE A 10 -2.88 -15.49 0.40
CA PHE A 10 -2.82 -14.11 0.86
C PHE A 10 -1.89 -13.92 2.06
N ILE A 11 -1.62 -14.98 2.84
CA ILE A 11 -0.69 -14.95 3.97
C ILE A 11 0.75 -15.03 3.46
N LYS A 12 1.28 -13.89 2.98
CA LYS A 12 2.71 -13.72 2.71
C LYS A 12 3.37 -13.12 3.95
N LYS A 13 4.63 -13.51 4.25
CA LYS A 13 5.47 -12.84 5.28
C LYS A 13 5.39 -11.32 5.04
N GLY A 14 4.73 -10.61 5.95
CA GLY A 14 4.40 -9.20 5.81
C GLY A 14 4.07 -8.58 7.17
N ALA A 15 3.92 -7.26 7.23
CA ALA A 15 3.71 -6.52 8.48
C ALA A 15 2.26 -6.58 9.03
N MET A 16 1.46 -7.55 8.57
CA MET A 16 0.05 -7.64 8.89
C MET A 16 -0.13 -8.36 10.23
N GLN A 17 -0.72 -7.68 11.23
CA GLN A 17 -0.86 -8.21 12.60
C GLN A 17 -2.16 -9.01 12.82
N LYS A 18 -3.18 -8.76 11.99
CA LYS A 18 -4.48 -9.45 12.01
C LYS A 18 -4.77 -9.95 10.59
N ASP A 19 -5.44 -11.09 10.47
CA ASP A 19 -5.84 -11.59 9.16
C ASP A 19 -6.76 -10.58 8.46
N PHE A 20 -6.46 -10.24 7.20
CA PHE A 20 -7.26 -9.34 6.37
C PHE A 20 -8.71 -9.81 6.23
N PHE A 21 -8.95 -11.13 6.20
CA PHE A 21 -10.30 -11.70 6.09
C PHE A 21 -11.09 -11.60 7.40
N GLN A 22 -10.38 -11.42 8.52
CA GLN A 22 -10.99 -11.25 9.85
C GLN A 22 -11.14 -9.78 10.24
N MET A 23 -10.68 -8.84 9.41
CA MET A 23 -10.88 -7.41 9.63
C MET A 23 -12.27 -6.97 9.19
N ASN A 24 -12.92 -6.13 10.00
CA ASN A 24 -14.08 -5.37 9.55
C ASN A 24 -13.65 -4.21 8.62
N GLU A 25 -14.61 -3.50 8.02
CA GLU A 25 -14.30 -2.43 7.06
C GLU A 25 -13.54 -1.24 7.66
N GLU A 26 -13.77 -0.93 8.94
CA GLU A 26 -13.06 0.12 9.67
C GLU A 26 -11.60 -0.28 9.91
N GLU A 27 -11.37 -1.50 10.40
CA GLU A 27 -10.04 -2.07 10.59
C GLU A 27 -9.26 -2.14 9.27
N LYS A 28 -9.92 -2.51 8.17
CA LYS A 28 -9.31 -2.49 6.83
C LYS A 28 -8.91 -1.08 6.40
N LYS A 29 -9.75 -0.08 6.67
CA LYS A 29 -9.47 1.33 6.35
C LYS A 29 -8.27 1.83 7.13
N ASP A 30 -8.22 1.57 8.43
CA ASP A 30 -7.10 1.96 9.29
C ASP A 30 -5.82 1.21 8.91
N TRP A 31 -5.91 -0.07 8.59
CA TRP A 31 -4.77 -0.84 8.12
C TRP A 31 -4.21 -0.26 6.81
N ARG A 32 -5.07 0.07 5.84
CA ARG A 32 -4.68 0.71 4.57
C ARG A 32 -4.01 2.08 4.80
N LYS A 33 -4.53 2.88 5.71
CA LYS A 33 -3.93 4.17 6.07
C LYS A 33 -2.54 3.98 6.68
N ASN A 34 -2.44 3.10 7.67
CA ASN A 34 -1.19 2.80 8.36
C ASN A 34 -0.11 2.26 7.42
N ILE A 35 -0.45 1.34 6.51
CA ILE A 35 0.53 0.79 5.57
C ILE A 35 0.98 1.83 4.54
N ALA A 36 0.08 2.71 4.08
CA ALA A 36 0.43 3.80 3.18
C ALA A 36 1.38 4.81 3.84
N GLU A 37 1.10 5.22 5.08
CA GLU A 37 1.96 6.13 5.84
C GLU A 37 3.34 5.52 6.10
N LYS A 38 3.41 4.25 6.53
CA LYS A 38 4.68 3.53 6.74
C LYS A 38 5.49 3.39 5.45
N THR A 39 4.81 3.12 4.33
CA THR A 39 5.46 3.01 3.02
C THR A 39 6.05 4.36 2.59
N LYS A 40 5.27 5.44 2.70
CA LYS A 40 5.74 6.82 2.43
C LYS A 40 6.95 7.15 3.31
N ALA A 41 6.85 6.95 4.61
CA ALA A 41 7.95 7.22 5.55
C ALA A 41 9.21 6.44 5.19
N THR A 42 9.08 5.16 4.82
CA THR A 42 10.22 4.31 4.43
C THR A 42 10.88 4.77 3.14
N LEU A 43 10.09 5.12 2.12
CA LEU A 43 10.60 5.61 0.83
C LEU A 43 11.28 6.97 1.00
N PHE A 44 10.62 7.88 1.70
CA PHE A 44 11.13 9.24 1.93
C PHE A 44 12.40 9.25 2.76
N ALA A 45 12.51 8.40 3.79
CA ALA A 45 13.74 8.22 4.56
C ALA A 45 14.93 7.74 3.69
N LYS A 46 14.66 7.06 2.56
CA LYS A 46 15.67 6.63 1.59
C LYS A 46 15.90 7.64 0.46
N GLY A 47 15.24 8.80 0.49
CA GLY A 47 15.26 9.77 -0.60
C GLY A 47 14.54 9.29 -1.87
N GLN A 48 13.68 8.28 -1.76
CA GLN A 48 12.94 7.71 -2.89
C GLN A 48 11.51 8.28 -2.94
N PRO A 49 10.97 8.59 -4.14
CA PRO A 49 9.58 8.99 -4.27
C PRO A 49 8.63 7.79 -4.14
N LEU A 50 7.39 8.06 -3.73
CA LEU A 50 6.29 7.12 -3.89
C LEU A 50 5.75 7.22 -5.32
N VAL A 51 5.89 6.13 -6.07
CA VAL A 51 5.40 6.05 -7.46
C VAL A 51 4.11 5.25 -7.51
N TYR A 52 3.06 5.81 -8.10
CA TYR A 52 1.75 5.15 -8.23
C TYR A 52 1.00 5.62 -9.48
N ARG A 53 0.02 4.84 -9.91
CA ARG A 53 -0.85 5.19 -11.05
C ARG A 53 -2.07 5.97 -10.57
N LYS A 54 -2.36 7.12 -11.18
CA LYS A 54 -3.55 7.93 -10.93
C LYS A 54 -4.12 8.41 -12.26
N GLU A 55 -5.41 8.17 -12.49
CA GLU A 55 -6.11 8.62 -13.71
C GLU A 55 -5.38 8.21 -15.02
N GLY A 56 -4.87 6.97 -15.04
CA GLY A 56 -4.15 6.43 -16.20
C GLY A 56 -2.68 6.83 -16.29
N LYS A 57 -2.24 7.86 -15.54
CA LYS A 57 -0.90 8.44 -15.54
C LYS A 57 -0.04 7.90 -14.40
N MET A 58 1.28 7.88 -14.59
CA MET A 58 2.23 7.56 -13.53
C MET A 58 2.58 8.84 -12.78
N ILE A 59 2.50 8.79 -11.45
CA ILE A 59 2.76 9.91 -10.57
C ILE A 59 3.88 9.52 -9.61
N ALA A 60 4.84 10.42 -9.41
CA ALA A 60 5.85 10.32 -8.36
C ALA A 60 5.65 11.45 -7.34
N GLU A 61 5.39 11.07 -6.08
CA GLU A 61 5.26 11.96 -4.92
C GLU A 61 6.54 11.92 -4.09
N TYR A 62 7.10 13.07 -3.76
CA TYR A 62 8.34 13.23 -2.98
C TYR A 62 8.05 13.68 -1.55
N ALA A 63 9.07 13.55 -0.69
CA ALA A 63 8.98 13.88 0.74
C ALA A 63 8.71 15.38 1.01
N ASP A 64 9.10 16.26 0.10
CA ASP A 64 8.86 17.70 0.13
C ASP A 64 7.45 18.10 -0.35
N GLY A 65 6.62 17.12 -0.71
CA GLY A 65 5.29 17.34 -1.25
C GLY A 65 5.27 17.61 -2.76
N ARG A 66 6.42 17.58 -3.45
CA ARG A 66 6.46 17.69 -4.91
C ARG A 66 5.79 16.47 -5.54
N ILE A 67 4.94 16.72 -6.53
CA ILE A 67 4.26 15.69 -7.32
C ILE A 67 4.63 15.91 -8.79
N ILE A 68 5.13 14.88 -9.46
CA ILE A 68 5.43 14.91 -10.89
C ILE A 68 4.71 13.78 -11.62
N GLU A 69 4.27 14.05 -12.84
CA GLU A 69 3.89 13.01 -13.80
C GLU A 69 5.15 12.42 -14.41
N VAL A 70 5.19 11.09 -14.55
CA VAL A 70 6.31 10.31 -15.10
C VAL A 70 5.92 9.75 -16.46
#